data_AF-A0A957PLT8-F1
#
_entry.id   AF-A0A957PLT8-F1
#
_cell.length_a   1.000
_cell.length_b   1.000
_cell.length_c   1.000
_cell.angle_alpha   90.00
_cell.angle_beta   90.00
_cell.angle_gamma   90.00
#
_symmetry.space_group_name_H-M   'P 1'
#
loop_
_entity.id
_entity.type
_entity.pdbx_description
1 polymer ?
#
loop_
_entity_poly.entity_id
_entity_poly.type
_entity_poly.pdbx_seq_one_letter_code
_entity_poly.pdbx_strand_id
1 'polypeptide(L)'
;VSATDKLDELWPLSNSGDYIDVAAPGHMIYSTMPLELSYEVGYAYMTGTSMAAPHVAGLAGLLLSQDPNRSAADLEEIITATADDLGDAGWDTTFGYGRINAYAALTYDGSGLEQPTEQAPPVRFAVKAQFYLPVVKVH
;
A
#
# COMPACT_ATOMS: atom_id res chain seq x y z
N VAL A 1 -4.22 -1.40 -0.61
CA VAL A 1 -3.78 -0.36 0.36
C VAL A 1 -4.97 0.39 0.93
N SER A 2 -5.21 0.28 2.23
CA SER A 2 -6.17 1.11 2.97
C SER A 2 -5.51 2.37 3.55
N ALA A 3 -6.32 3.35 3.95
CA ALA A 3 -5.88 4.64 4.45
C ALA A 3 -6.15 4.76 5.96
N THR A 4 -5.10 5.04 6.74
CA THR A 4 -5.21 5.37 8.16
C THR A 4 -5.04 6.86 8.43
N ASP A 5 -5.46 7.27 9.61
CA ASP A 5 -5.20 8.59 10.16
C ASP A 5 -4.01 8.59 11.14
N LYS A 6 -3.79 9.73 11.80
CA LYS A 6 -2.68 9.95 12.73
C LYS A 6 -2.74 9.10 14.01
N LEU A 7 -3.88 8.49 14.31
CA LEU A 7 -4.10 7.61 15.46
C LEU A 7 -4.06 6.13 15.04
N ASP A 8 -3.68 5.85 13.79
CA ASP A 8 -3.76 4.53 13.17
C ASP A 8 -5.19 3.98 13.07
N GLU A 9 -6.19 4.86 13.13
CA GLU A 9 -7.57 4.51 12.86
C GLU A 9 -7.84 4.50 11.36
N LEU A 10 -8.70 3.59 10.89
CA LEU A 10 -9.11 3.57 9.49
C LEU A 10 -9.86 4.85 9.15
N TRP A 11 -9.46 5.51 8.06
CA TRP A 11 -10.23 6.63 7.52
C TRP A 11 -11.62 6.14 7.06
N PRO A 12 -12.74 6.76 7.47
CA PRO A 12 -14.08 6.22 7.21
C PRO A 12 -14.48 5.96 5.76
N LEU A 13 -13.79 6.56 4.77
CA LEU A 13 -14.02 6.34 3.34
C LEU A 13 -12.89 5.53 2.68
N SER A 14 -12.06 4.87 3.47
CA SER A 14 -11.01 3.99 2.96
C SER A 14 -11.59 2.77 2.24
N ASN A 15 -10.81 2.24 1.29
CA ASN A 15 -11.06 0.90 0.76
C ASN A 15 -10.90 -0.16 1.86
N SER A 16 -11.74 -1.19 1.78
CA SER A 16 -11.73 -2.38 2.62
C SER A 16 -12.24 -3.57 1.80
N GLY A 17 -11.82 -4.77 2.17
CA GLY A 17 -12.19 -6.02 1.53
C GLY A 17 -11.06 -7.04 1.54
N ASP A 18 -11.32 -8.19 0.92
CA ASP A 18 -10.39 -9.32 0.85
C ASP A 18 -9.18 -9.13 -0.08
N TYR A 19 -9.08 -7.94 -0.68
CA TYR A 19 -8.02 -7.52 -1.59
C TYR A 19 -7.07 -6.47 -0.98
N ILE A 20 -7.18 -6.21 0.33
CA ILE A 20 -6.28 -5.30 1.05
C ILE A 20 -5.11 -6.08 1.62
N ASP A 21 -3.89 -5.74 1.19
CA ASP A 21 -2.67 -6.37 1.74
C ASP A 21 -2.07 -5.59 2.91
N VAL A 22 -2.13 -4.25 2.87
CA VAL A 22 -1.56 -3.38 3.91
C VAL A 22 -2.33 -2.05 4.02
N ALA A 23 -2.14 -1.36 5.13
CA ALA A 23 -2.56 0.01 5.38
C ALA A 23 -1.37 0.99 5.31
N ALA A 24 -1.66 2.27 5.06
CA ALA A 24 -0.67 3.34 5.19
C ALA A 24 -1.35 4.68 5.51
N PRO A 25 -0.61 5.69 6.01
CA PRO A 25 -1.16 7.02 6.26
C PRO A 25 -1.79 7.63 5.02
N GLY A 26 -3.08 7.94 5.11
CA GLY A 26 -3.86 8.48 3.99
C GLY A 26 -4.82 9.61 4.37
N HIS A 27 -4.95 9.96 5.65
CA HIS A 27 -5.81 11.04 6.11
C HIS A 27 -5.01 12.29 6.47
N MET A 28 -5.41 13.44 5.90
CA MET A 28 -4.74 14.74 6.09
C MET A 28 -3.23 14.67 5.81
N ILE A 29 -2.86 14.13 4.66
CA ILE A 29 -1.47 14.07 4.18
C ILE A 29 -1.13 15.40 3.50
N TYR A 30 -0.11 16.07 4.02
CA TYR A 30 0.42 17.30 3.42
C TYR A 30 1.39 16.96 2.30
N SER A 31 1.13 17.46 1.09
CA SER A 31 2.01 17.21 -0.06
C SER A 31 1.98 18.38 -1.04
N THR A 32 2.84 18.31 -2.05
CA THR A 32 2.90 19.29 -3.13
C THR A 32 1.62 19.29 -3.95
N MET A 33 1.22 20.47 -4.40
CA MET A 33 0.04 20.67 -5.24
C MET A 33 0.34 21.79 -6.25
N PRO A 34 -0.16 21.71 -7.50
CA PRO A 34 -0.01 22.80 -8.46
C PRO A 34 -0.43 24.15 -7.87
N LEU A 35 0.30 25.22 -8.19
CA LEU A 35 0.07 26.56 -7.61
C LEU A 35 -1.34 27.06 -7.90
N GLU A 36 -1.86 26.76 -9.09
CA GLU A 36 -3.20 27.09 -9.56
C GLU A 36 -4.30 26.42 -8.73
N LEU A 37 -3.98 25.30 -8.07
CA LEU A 37 -4.92 24.53 -7.24
C LEU A 37 -4.68 24.73 -5.74
N SER A 38 -3.62 25.44 -5.35
CA SER A 38 -3.17 25.58 -3.95
C SER A 38 -3.06 27.03 -3.47
N TYR A 39 -3.76 27.97 -4.12
CA TYR A 39 -3.75 29.39 -3.76
C TYR A 39 -2.32 29.96 -3.65
N GLU A 40 -1.45 29.59 -4.59
CA GLU A 40 -0.03 29.99 -4.64
C GLU A 40 0.87 29.47 -3.50
N VAL A 41 0.37 28.57 -2.64
CA VAL A 41 1.18 27.95 -1.56
C VAL A 41 2.06 26.82 -2.09
N GLY A 42 1.60 26.11 -3.13
CA GLY A 42 2.31 24.96 -3.73
C GLY A 42 2.16 23.65 -2.95
N TYR A 43 1.33 23.66 -1.90
CA TYR A 43 1.09 22.52 -1.02
C TYR A 43 -0.35 22.53 -0.52
N ALA A 44 -0.89 21.34 -0.23
CA ALA A 44 -2.19 21.19 0.38
C ALA A 44 -2.27 19.89 1.20
N TYR A 45 -3.25 19.83 2.10
CA TYR A 45 -3.66 18.59 2.74
C TYR A 45 -4.65 17.86 1.83
N MET A 46 -4.38 16.59 1.56
CA MET A 46 -5.30 15.71 0.86
C MET A 46 -5.53 14.44 1.68
N THR A 47 -6.68 13.81 1.42
CA THR A 47 -7.11 12.60 2.11
C THR A 47 -7.56 11.58 1.07
N GLY A 48 -7.11 10.34 1.20
CA GLY A 48 -7.51 9.27 0.32
C GLY A 48 -6.59 8.05 0.42
N THR A 49 -7.08 6.90 -0.06
CA THR A 49 -6.21 5.77 -0.38
C THR A 49 -5.19 6.13 -1.47
N SER A 50 -5.49 7.12 -2.32
CA SER A 50 -4.53 7.75 -3.23
C SER A 50 -3.35 8.41 -2.52
N MET A 51 -3.49 8.82 -1.26
CA MET A 51 -2.40 9.37 -0.44
C MET A 51 -1.70 8.26 0.37
N ALA A 52 -2.39 7.17 0.70
CA ALA A 52 -1.78 5.98 1.30
C ALA A 52 -0.87 5.23 0.31
N ALA A 53 -1.32 5.03 -0.93
CA ALA A 53 -0.59 4.32 -1.98
C ALA A 53 0.85 4.82 -2.24
N PRO A 54 1.15 6.13 -2.36
CA PRO A 54 2.52 6.59 -2.58
C PRO A 54 3.45 6.34 -1.40
N HIS A 55 2.94 6.18 -0.17
CA HIS A 55 3.79 5.74 0.96
C HIS A 55 4.27 4.31 0.76
N VAL A 56 3.38 3.39 0.36
CA VAL A 56 3.73 1.99 0.06
C VAL A 56 4.67 1.91 -1.15
N ALA A 57 4.39 2.68 -2.22
CA ALA A 57 5.26 2.75 -3.39
C ALA A 57 6.64 3.31 -3.06
N GLY A 58 6.71 4.31 -2.17
CA GLY A 58 7.97 4.86 -1.66
C GLY A 58 8.77 3.82 -0.89
N LEU A 59 8.12 3.04 -0.02
CA LEU A 59 8.78 1.93 0.70
C LEU A 59 9.31 0.86 -0.26
N ALA A 60 8.51 0.43 -1.23
CA ALA A 60 8.96 -0.49 -2.27
C ALA A 60 10.17 0.06 -3.04
N GLY A 61 10.17 1.36 -3.36
CA GLY A 61 11.31 2.04 -3.98
C GLY A 61 12.57 2.04 -3.10
N LEU A 62 12.43 2.24 -1.79
CA LEU A 62 13.55 2.15 -0.85
C LEU A 62 14.10 0.72 -0.77
N LEU A 63 13.23 -0.29 -0.75
CA LEU A 63 13.64 -1.69 -0.77
C LEU A 63 14.37 -2.04 -2.08
N LEU A 64 13.90 -1.56 -3.23
CA LEU A 64 14.60 -1.72 -4.51
C LEU A 64 15.93 -0.96 -4.54
N SER A 65 16.06 0.15 -3.81
CA SER A 65 17.33 0.86 -3.71
C SER A 65 18.40 0.10 -2.91
N GLN A 66 17.98 -0.76 -1.96
CA GLN A 66 18.88 -1.65 -1.23
C GLN A 66 19.30 -2.85 -2.07
N ASP A 67 18.35 -3.45 -2.81
CA ASP A 67 18.62 -4.54 -3.74
C ASP A 67 17.71 -4.43 -4.98
N PRO A 68 18.27 -3.99 -6.13
CA PRO A 68 17.52 -3.84 -7.38
C PRO A 68 17.03 -5.17 -8.00
N ASN A 69 17.48 -6.32 -7.50
CA ASN A 69 17.08 -7.63 -8.03
C ASN A 69 15.85 -8.23 -7.32
N ARG A 70 15.35 -7.58 -6.27
CA ARG A 70 14.13 -8.00 -5.57
C ARG A 70 12.96 -8.08 -6.56
N SER A 71 12.26 -9.21 -6.53
CA SER A 71 11.03 -9.40 -7.29
C SER A 71 9.86 -8.68 -6.62
N ALA A 72 8.74 -8.53 -7.33
CA ALA A 72 7.53 -7.99 -6.74
C ALA A 72 7.02 -8.83 -5.55
N ALA A 73 7.21 -10.16 -5.61
CA ALA A 73 6.85 -11.07 -4.53
C ALA A 73 7.74 -10.86 -3.29
N ASP A 74 9.06 -10.66 -3.49
CA ASP A 74 9.97 -10.36 -2.37
C ASP A 74 9.58 -9.04 -1.69
N LEU A 75 9.22 -8.02 -2.48
CA LEU A 75 8.79 -6.73 -1.93
C LEU A 75 7.48 -6.86 -1.14
N GLU A 76 6.51 -7.58 -1.69
CA GLU A 76 5.24 -7.84 -1.02
C GLU A 76 5.44 -8.61 0.29
N GLU A 77 6.25 -9.67 0.27
CA GLU A 77 6.58 -10.46 1.46
C GLU A 77 7.23 -9.60 2.53
N ILE A 78 8.26 -8.82 2.19
CA ILE A 78 8.94 -7.95 3.16
C ILE A 78 7.96 -6.92 3.73
N ILE A 79 7.18 -6.25 2.87
CA ILE A 79 6.25 -5.20 3.30
C ILE A 79 5.14 -5.75 4.20
N THR A 80 4.58 -6.91 3.86
CA THR A 80 3.49 -7.53 4.64
C THR A 80 4.00 -8.16 5.94
N ALA A 81 5.14 -8.85 5.91
CA ALA A 81 5.72 -9.50 7.09
C ALA A 81 6.24 -8.51 8.14
N THR A 82 6.50 -7.27 7.75
CA THR A 82 7.04 -6.23 8.65
C THR A 82 6.04 -5.14 8.98
N ALA A 83 4.80 -5.25 8.52
CA ALA A 83 3.75 -4.30 8.86
C ALA A 83 3.44 -4.34 10.37
N ASP A 84 3.12 -3.17 10.93
CA ASP A 84 2.59 -3.08 12.29
C ASP A 84 1.13 -3.54 12.24
N ASP A 85 0.85 -4.70 12.83
CA ASP A 85 -0.50 -5.26 12.89
C ASP A 85 -1.48 -4.33 13.61
N LEU A 86 -2.62 -4.05 12.98
CA LEU A 86 -3.68 -3.16 13.46
C LEU A 86 -5.01 -3.88 13.31
N GLY A 87 -5.89 -3.72 14.29
CA GLY A 87 -7.21 -4.36 14.25
C GLY A 87 -7.18 -5.77 14.85
N ASP A 88 -7.71 -6.73 14.11
CA ASP A 88 -7.70 -8.14 14.53
C ASP A 88 -6.34 -8.75 14.24
N ALA A 89 -5.83 -9.59 15.14
CA ALA A 89 -4.49 -10.15 14.99
C ALA A 89 -4.35 -10.94 13.66
N GLY A 90 -3.31 -10.61 12.90
CA GLY A 90 -3.01 -11.20 11.60
C GLY A 90 -3.62 -10.42 10.45
N TRP A 91 -3.97 -11.12 9.37
CA TRP A 91 -4.58 -10.44 8.21
C TRP A 91 -6.07 -10.18 8.47
N ASP A 92 -6.52 -8.95 8.20
CA ASP A 92 -7.93 -8.59 8.20
C ASP A 92 -8.35 -7.77 6.96
N THR A 93 -9.66 -7.69 6.71
CA THR A 93 -10.21 -6.99 5.53
C THR A 93 -10.08 -5.46 5.57
N THR A 94 -9.62 -4.89 6.67
CA THR A 94 -9.54 -3.45 6.94
C THR A 94 -8.12 -2.93 6.78
N PHE A 95 -7.17 -3.58 7.42
CA PHE A 95 -5.76 -3.19 7.46
C PHE A 95 -4.86 -4.13 6.66
N GLY A 96 -5.39 -5.25 6.16
CA GLY A 96 -4.57 -6.31 5.59
C GLY A 96 -3.69 -6.89 6.68
N TYR A 97 -2.38 -7.00 6.45
CA TYR A 97 -1.39 -7.38 7.47
C TYR A 97 -1.01 -6.23 8.43
N GLY A 98 -1.63 -5.05 8.29
CA GLY A 98 -1.36 -3.90 9.14
C GLY A 98 -0.78 -2.70 8.40
N ARG A 99 -0.35 -1.68 9.16
CA ARG A 99 0.26 -0.47 8.60
C ARG A 99 1.72 -0.72 8.22
N ILE A 100 2.14 -0.26 7.04
CA ILE A 100 3.56 -0.35 6.64
C ILE A 100 4.51 0.24 7.69
N ASN A 101 5.63 -0.44 7.92
CA ASN A 101 6.71 0.02 8.80
C ASN A 101 8.02 0.06 8.01
N ALA A 102 8.42 1.26 7.59
CA ALA A 102 9.61 1.42 6.76
C ALA A 102 10.90 1.01 7.47
N TYR A 103 11.00 1.22 8.78
CA TYR A 103 12.19 0.84 9.54
C TYR A 103 12.32 -0.68 9.64
N ALA A 104 11.24 -1.37 10.01
CA ALA A 104 11.22 -2.82 10.09
C ALA A 104 11.49 -3.45 8.72
N ALA A 105 10.85 -2.97 7.65
CA ALA A 105 11.08 -3.43 6.29
C ALA A 105 12.54 -3.27 5.82
N LEU A 106 13.17 -2.13 6.10
CA LEU A 106 14.56 -1.86 5.67
C LEU A 106 15.62 -2.60 6.49
N THR A 107 15.24 -3.10 7.67
CA THR A 107 16.13 -3.86 8.56
C THR A 107 15.79 -5.36 8.59
N TYR A 108 14.82 -5.79 7.78
CA TYR A 108 14.41 -7.17 7.67
C TYR A 108 15.53 -8.06 7.11
N ASP A 109 15.96 -9.03 7.91
CA ASP A 109 17.04 -9.96 7.57
C ASP A 109 16.54 -11.34 7.09
N GLY A 110 15.22 -11.46 6.87
CA GLY A 110 14.57 -12.72 6.49
C GLY A 110 14.34 -13.67 7.66
N SER A 111 14.70 -13.29 8.89
CA SER A 111 14.54 -14.14 10.07
C SER A 111 13.51 -13.57 11.05
N GLY A 112 12.28 -14.08 10.93
CA GLY A 112 11.28 -14.01 11.99
C GLY A 112 10.24 -12.92 11.82
N LEU A 113 9.03 -13.32 11.45
CA LEU A 113 7.91 -13.44 12.38
C LEU A 113 7.15 -14.72 11.99
N GLU A 114 6.65 -15.49 12.96
CA GLU A 114 5.70 -16.58 12.65
C GLU A 114 4.59 -15.99 11.78
N GLN A 115 4.42 -16.50 10.56
CA GLN A 115 3.26 -16.14 9.77
C GLN A 115 2.02 -16.51 10.59
N PRO A 116 1.11 -15.56 10.89
CA PRO A 116 -0.14 -15.86 11.56
C PRO A 116 -0.81 -17.03 10.83
N THR A 117 -1.03 -18.10 11.57
CA THR A 117 -1.48 -19.38 11.05
C THR A 117 -2.77 -19.23 10.25
N GLU A 118 -2.70 -19.60 8.97
CA GLU A 118 -3.76 -20.32 8.26
C GLU A 118 -5.15 -19.66 8.19
N GLN A 119 -5.24 -18.47 7.58
CA GLN A 119 -6.51 -18.02 6.97
C GLN A 119 -6.45 -16.86 5.94
N ALA A 120 -5.27 -16.38 5.54
CA ALA A 120 -5.20 -15.41 4.44
C ALA A 120 -5.61 -16.08 3.11
N PRO A 121 -6.48 -15.46 2.29
CA PRO A 121 -6.71 -15.94 0.93
C PRO A 121 -5.37 -15.98 0.18
N PRO A 122 -5.18 -16.94 -0.76
CA PRO A 122 -3.92 -17.05 -1.50
C PRO A 122 -3.62 -15.71 -2.17
N VAL A 123 -2.38 -15.24 -2.09
CA VAL A 123 -1.90 -14.01 -2.75
C VAL A 123 -2.33 -14.05 -4.23
N ARG A 124 -3.36 -13.29 -4.62
CA ARG A 124 -3.99 -13.40 -5.95
C ARG A 124 -3.50 -12.31 -6.90
N PHE A 125 -2.46 -12.59 -7.66
CA PHE A 125 -2.23 -11.90 -8.93
C PHE A 125 -2.88 -12.64 -10.10
N ALA A 126 -4.10 -12.25 -10.45
CA ALA A 126 -4.64 -12.46 -11.80
C ALA A 126 -4.45 -11.18 -12.61
N VAL A 127 -3.28 -11.01 -13.22
CA VAL A 127 -3.12 -10.02 -14.30
C VAL A 127 -3.80 -10.60 -15.55
N LYS A 128 -5.11 -10.37 -15.71
CA LYS A 128 -5.73 -10.46 -17.04
C LYS A 128 -5.45 -9.17 -17.79
N ALA A 129 -4.37 -9.16 -18.56
CA ALA A 129 -4.18 -8.19 -19.63
C ALA A 129 -5.23 -8.47 -20.71
N GLN A 130 -6.42 -7.88 -20.60
CA GLN A 130 -7.40 -7.86 -21.68
C GLN A 130 -7.05 -6.66 -22.58
N PHE A 131 -6.20 -6.89 -23.57
CA PHE A 131 -5.95 -5.91 -24.63
C PHE A 131 -7.27 -5.64 -25.39
N TYR A 132 -7.82 -4.44 -25.23
CA TYR A 132 -8.92 -3.94 -26.06
C TYR A 132 -8.30 -3.27 -27.29
N LEU A 133 -8.23 -3.98 -28.41
CA LEU A 133 -7.91 -3.38 -29.71
C LEU A 133 -9.20 -2.76 -30.29
N PRO A 134 -9.26 -1.45 -30.61
CA PRO A 134 -10.34 -0.92 -31.41
C PRO A 134 -10.13 -1.33 -32.88
N VAL A 135 -11.00 -2.21 -33.39
CA VAL A 135 -11.12 -2.44 -34.83
C VAL A 135 -11.84 -1.22 -35.44
N VAL A 136 -11.07 -0.30 -36.02
CA VAL A 136 -11.61 0.71 -36.94
C VAL A 136 -11.90 -0.01 -38.26
N LYS A 137 -13.19 -0.28 -38.53
CA LYS A 137 -13.65 -0.61 -39.89
C LYS A 137 -13.95 0.70 -40.61
N VAL A 138 -13.09 1.04 -41.56
CA VAL A 138 -13.36 2.01 -42.63
C VAL A 138 -14.37 1.37 -43.58
N HIS A 139 -15.55 1.94 -43.76
CA HIS A 139 -16.39 1.89 -44.97
C HIS A 139 -17.11 3.23 -45.10
#